data_AF-A0A1G0FTU0-F1
#
_entry.id   AF-A0A1G0FTU0-F1
#
_cell.length_a   1.000
_cell.length_b   1.000
_cell.length_c   1.000
_cell.angle_alpha   90.00
_cell.angle_beta   90.00
_cell.angle_gamma   90.00
#
_symmetry.space_group_name_H-M   'P 1'
#
loop_
_entity.id
_entity.type
_entity.pdbx_description
1 polymer ?
#
loop_
_entity_poly.entity_id
_entity_poly.type
_entity_poly.pdbx_seq_one_letter_code
_entity_poly.pdbx_strand_id
1 'polypeptide(L)'
;MTITRINKTLAIGVALWAVAAAVYFLAFAQTSYRGISVSASEGESPTSTSYSGRQSWAISAGPIAIAAVLAMSGFLIAGALGAWRGSLPGMAALAGLTLAGSYVTGFSIGGLYFPGALALSFSTGLACVEALGKRLRRPPPPP
;
A
#
# COMPACT_ATOMS: atom_id res chain seq x y z
N MET A 1 -24.90 -3.30 10.36
CA MET A 1 -23.88 -2.34 9.90
C MET A 1 -24.05 -2.19 8.39
N THR A 2 -24.29 -1.00 7.84
CA THR A 2 -24.50 -0.82 6.39
C THR A 2 -23.18 -1.00 5.63
N ILE A 3 -23.21 -1.68 4.47
CA ILE A 3 -22.04 -1.95 3.59
C ILE A 3 -21.28 -0.65 3.24
N THR A 4 -22.00 0.46 3.15
CA THR A 4 -21.45 1.82 2.99
C THR A 4 -20.54 2.28 4.13
N ARG A 5 -20.80 1.88 5.38
CA ARG A 5 -19.91 2.17 6.51
C ARG A 5 -18.63 1.35 6.41
N ILE A 6 -18.74 0.07 6.04
CA ILE A 6 -17.60 -0.84 5.88
C ILE A 6 -16.65 -0.32 4.79
N ASN A 7 -17.20 0.13 3.64
CA ASN A 7 -16.39 0.72 2.57
C ASN A 7 -15.68 2.01 2.99
N LYS A 8 -16.32 2.88 3.79
CA LYS A 8 -15.68 4.10 4.30
C LYS A 8 -14.55 3.79 5.28
N THR A 9 -14.73 2.81 6.17
CA THR A 9 -13.68 2.40 7.10
C THR A 9 -12.49 1.78 6.37
N LEU A 10 -12.75 0.93 5.36
CA LEU A 10 -11.70 0.38 4.50
C LEU A 10 -10.97 1.47 3.71
N ALA A 11 -11.68 2.47 3.19
CA ALA A 11 -11.09 3.60 2.50
C ALA A 11 -10.11 4.39 3.40
N ILE A 12 -10.50 4.67 4.64
CA ILE A 12 -9.62 5.33 5.63
C ILE A 12 -8.39 4.46 5.90
N GLY A 13 -8.59 3.16 6.14
CA GLY A 13 -7.50 2.23 6.38
C GLY A 13 -6.49 2.17 5.24
N VAL A 14 -6.98 2.12 3.99
CA VAL A 14 -6.12 2.13 2.80
C VAL A 14 -5.38 3.44 2.62
N ALA A 15 -6.02 4.58 2.89
CA ALA A 15 -5.37 5.89 2.83
C ALA A 15 -4.25 6.01 3.89
N LEU A 16 -4.52 5.57 5.12
CA LEU A 16 -3.51 5.54 6.19
C LEU A 16 -2.36 4.59 5.85
N TRP A 17 -2.66 3.43 5.27
CA TRP A 17 -1.65 2.47 4.83
C TRP A 17 -0.77 3.04 3.72
N ALA A 18 -1.35 3.72 2.73
CA ALA A 18 -0.61 4.37 1.66
C ALA A 18 0.37 5.42 2.19
N VAL A 19 -0.08 6.25 3.14
CA VAL A 19 0.79 7.25 3.80
C VAL A 19 1.89 6.57 4.62
N ALA A 20 1.57 5.54 5.40
CA ALA A 20 2.55 4.81 6.19
C ALA A 20 3.61 4.12 5.31
N ALA A 21 3.19 3.49 4.21
CA ALA A 21 4.10 2.89 3.24
C ALA A 21 5.00 3.93 2.57
N ALA A 22 4.44 5.08 2.17
CA ALA A 22 5.22 6.18 1.60
C ALA A 22 6.26 6.71 2.59
N VAL A 23 5.88 6.94 3.86
CA VAL A 23 6.80 7.40 4.90
C VAL A 23 7.87 6.35 5.21
N TYR A 24 7.51 5.07 5.29
CA TYR A 24 8.46 3.98 5.51
C TYR A 24 9.55 3.98 4.43
N PHE A 25 9.14 4.05 3.17
CA PHE A 25 10.08 4.08 2.06
C PHE A 25 10.90 5.38 2.08
N LEU A 26 10.25 6.54 2.07
CA LEU A 26 10.91 7.84 1.90
C LEU A 26 11.78 8.26 3.09
N ALA A 27 11.38 7.94 4.33
CA ALA A 27 12.08 8.39 5.53
C ALA A 27 12.96 7.28 6.16
N PHE A 28 12.42 6.07 6.28
CA PHE A 28 13.10 5.02 7.05
C PHE A 28 14.07 4.21 6.22
N ALA A 29 13.66 3.79 5.02
CA ALA A 29 14.50 2.95 4.20
C ALA A 29 15.60 3.77 3.46
N GLN A 30 15.79 5.06 3.82
CA GLN A 30 17.01 5.83 3.51
C GLN A 30 18.06 5.77 4.64
N THR A 31 17.71 5.28 5.82
CA THR A 31 18.61 5.30 6.97
C THR A 31 19.70 4.23 6.86
N SER A 32 20.94 4.69 6.99
CA SER A 32 22.11 3.83 7.11
C SER A 32 22.19 3.36 8.57
N TYR A 33 22.25 2.05 8.82
CA TYR A 33 22.49 1.55 10.16
C TYR A 33 23.98 1.33 10.35
N ARG A 34 24.53 1.97 11.40
CA ARG A 34 25.91 1.82 11.85
C ARG A 34 25.85 1.28 13.27
N GLY A 35 26.46 0.13 13.49
CA GLY A 35 26.54 -0.51 14.80
C GLY A 35 27.92 -1.11 15.04
N ILE A 36 28.18 -1.46 16.29
CA ILE A 36 29.38 -2.17 16.69
C ILE A 36 28.89 -3.47 17.33
N SER A 37 29.21 -4.61 16.71
CA SER A 37 29.05 -5.90 17.34
C SER A 37 30.27 -6.16 18.22
N VAL A 38 30.04 -6.38 19.50
CA VAL A 38 31.09 -6.79 20.44
C VAL A 38 30.89 -8.26 20.73
N SER A 39 31.80 -9.08 20.26
CA SER A 39 31.86 -10.50 20.61
C SER A 39 32.91 -10.67 21.70
N ALA A 40 32.53 -11.30 22.81
CA ALA A 40 33.44 -11.64 23.90
C ALA A 40 33.27 -13.12 24.23
N SER A 41 34.36 -13.88 24.12
CA SER A 41 34.47 -15.26 24.60
C SER A 41 35.17 -15.24 25.96
N GLU A 42 34.81 -16.13 26.89
CA GLU A 42 35.48 -16.22 28.19
C GLU A 42 36.99 -16.45 28.02
N GLY A 43 37.80 -15.53 28.54
CA GLY A 43 39.27 -15.60 28.49
C GLY A 43 39.92 -14.85 27.33
N GLU A 44 39.17 -14.30 26.38
CA GLU A 44 39.71 -13.49 25.27
C GLU A 44 39.34 -12.01 25.37
N SER A 45 40.15 -11.16 24.75
CA SER A 45 39.86 -9.72 24.65
C SER A 45 38.63 -9.49 23.77
N PRO A 46 37.67 -8.65 24.19
CA PRO A 46 36.45 -8.41 23.43
C PRO A 46 36.81 -7.83 22.05
N THR A 47 36.33 -8.48 21.00
CA THR A 47 36.56 -8.03 19.62
C THR A 47 35.39 -7.17 19.18
N SER A 48 35.64 -5.87 18.97
CA SER A 48 34.66 -4.94 18.42
C SER A 48 34.72 -4.95 16.89
N THR A 49 33.71 -5.49 16.24
CA THR A 49 33.53 -5.40 14.78
C THR A 49 32.53 -4.29 14.47
N SER A 50 32.98 -3.24 13.78
CA SER A 50 32.07 -2.23 13.25
C SER A 50 31.32 -2.81 12.06
N TYR A 51 29.99 -2.85 12.11
CA TYR A 51 29.16 -3.16 10.95
C TYR A 51 28.41 -1.90 10.52
N SER A 52 28.38 -1.68 9.22
CA SER A 52 27.54 -0.65 8.62
C SER A 52 26.84 -1.24 7.42
N GLY A 53 25.51 -1.19 7.43
CA GLY A 53 24.70 -1.53 6.27
C GLY A 53 23.82 -0.35 5.90
N ARG A 54 23.45 -0.27 4.63
CA ARG A 54 22.43 0.66 4.16
C ARG A 54 21.24 -0.20 3.76
N GLN A 55 20.05 0.08 4.28
CA GLN A 55 18.84 -0.35 3.56
C GLN A 55 18.83 0.48 2.28
N SER A 56 19.31 -0.09 1.19
CA SER A 56 19.80 0.67 0.03
C SER A 56 18.73 0.92 -1.04
N TRP A 57 17.43 0.80 -0.74
CA TRP A 57 16.41 0.86 -1.80
C TRP A 57 16.39 2.23 -2.52
N ALA A 58 16.45 3.35 -1.78
CA ALA A 58 16.40 4.69 -2.39
C ALA A 58 17.68 5.09 -3.14
N ILE A 59 18.85 4.64 -2.64
CA ILE A 59 20.16 4.97 -3.22
C ILE A 59 20.48 4.05 -4.41
N SER A 60 20.04 2.79 -4.36
CA SER A 60 20.26 1.81 -5.43
C SER A 60 19.27 1.94 -6.60
N ALA A 61 18.05 2.42 -6.35
CA ALA A 61 16.99 2.44 -7.37
C ALA A 61 16.72 3.84 -7.98
N GLY A 62 17.33 4.89 -7.42
CA GLY A 62 17.33 6.24 -8.00
C GLY A 62 15.95 6.92 -8.04
N PRO A 63 15.81 8.01 -8.83
CA PRO A 63 14.59 8.82 -8.93
C PRO A 63 13.34 8.02 -9.37
N ILE A 64 13.56 6.94 -10.12
CA ILE A 64 12.50 6.09 -10.66
C ILE A 64 11.74 5.37 -9.52
N ALA A 65 12.44 4.95 -8.46
CA ALA A 65 11.80 4.31 -7.31
C ALA A 65 10.98 5.29 -6.48
N ILE A 66 11.43 6.54 -6.36
CA ILE A 66 10.68 7.61 -5.71
C ILE A 66 9.39 7.88 -6.50
N ALA A 67 9.49 7.98 -7.83
CA ALA A 67 8.32 8.14 -8.69
C ALA A 67 7.34 6.97 -8.58
N ALA A 68 7.84 5.73 -8.51
CA ALA A 68 7.02 4.54 -8.31
C ALA A 68 6.27 4.56 -6.97
N VAL A 69 6.96 4.89 -5.87
CA VAL A 69 6.36 5.02 -4.53
C VAL A 69 5.26 6.09 -4.50
N LEU A 70 5.53 7.25 -5.11
CA LEU A 70 4.55 8.34 -5.20
C LEU A 70 3.35 7.95 -6.06
N ALA A 71 3.56 7.32 -7.22
CA ALA A 71 2.49 6.88 -8.10
C ALA A 71 1.60 5.83 -7.41
N MET A 72 2.20 4.84 -6.75
CA MET A 72 1.50 3.76 -6.07
C MET A 72 0.71 4.25 -4.86
N SER A 73 1.29 5.16 -4.08
CA SER A 73 0.59 5.85 -2.99
C SER A 73 -0.57 6.69 -3.53
N GLY A 74 -0.34 7.41 -4.63
CA GLY A 74 -1.36 8.22 -5.30
C GLY A 74 -2.54 7.37 -5.79
N PHE A 75 -2.27 6.21 -6.38
CA PHE A 75 -3.32 5.29 -6.83
C PHE A 75 -4.15 4.74 -5.66
N LEU A 76 -3.52 4.35 -4.55
CA LEU A 76 -4.24 3.92 -3.36
C LEU A 76 -5.09 5.03 -2.75
N ILE A 77 -4.55 6.25 -2.64
CA ILE A 77 -5.29 7.39 -2.08
C ILE A 77 -6.46 7.79 -2.98
N ALA A 78 -6.24 7.88 -4.29
CA ALA A 78 -7.29 8.17 -5.25
C ALA A 78 -8.37 7.06 -5.26
N GLY A 79 -7.96 5.80 -5.14
CA GLY A 79 -8.85 4.65 -5.02
C GLY A 79 -9.69 4.73 -3.75
N ALA A 80 -9.07 5.05 -2.62
CA ALA A 80 -9.75 5.27 -1.33
C ALA A 80 -10.73 6.45 -1.41
N LEU A 81 -10.38 7.54 -2.09
CA LEU A 81 -11.30 8.67 -2.32
C LEU A 81 -12.49 8.26 -3.19
N GLY A 82 -12.24 7.44 -4.21
CA GLY A 82 -13.27 6.79 -5.03
C GLY A 82 -14.21 5.92 -4.19
N ALA A 83 -13.64 5.13 -3.26
CA ALA A 83 -14.38 4.32 -2.29
C ALA A 83 -15.27 5.15 -1.39
N TRP A 84 -14.74 6.27 -0.89
CA TRP A 84 -15.48 7.20 -0.06
C TRP A 84 -16.67 7.84 -0.79
N ARG A 85 -16.49 8.16 -2.08
CA ARG A 85 -17.50 8.78 -2.94
C ARG A 85 -18.44 7.77 -3.61
N GLY A 86 -18.18 6.46 -3.49
CA GLY A 86 -18.97 5.40 -4.12
C GLY A 86 -18.75 5.27 -5.64
N SER A 87 -17.61 5.73 -6.17
CA SER A 87 -17.26 5.66 -7.59
C SER A 87 -16.64 4.29 -7.95
N LEU A 88 -17.49 3.34 -8.31
CA LEU A 88 -17.12 1.96 -8.69
C LEU A 88 -16.04 1.83 -9.78
N PRO A 89 -16.18 2.44 -10.98
CA PRO A 89 -15.21 2.22 -12.06
C PRO A 89 -13.84 2.84 -11.77
N GLY A 90 -13.81 3.97 -11.06
CA GLY A 90 -12.56 4.61 -10.64
C GLY A 90 -11.80 3.76 -9.62
N MET A 91 -12.51 3.13 -8.67
CA MET A 91 -11.90 2.23 -7.70
C MET A 91 -11.30 0.98 -8.36
N ALA A 92 -12.04 0.35 -9.27
CA ALA A 92 -11.61 -0.86 -9.96
C ALA A 92 -10.33 -0.61 -10.79
N ALA A 93 -10.31 0.49 -11.55
CA ALA A 93 -9.15 0.88 -12.35
C ALA A 93 -7.92 1.15 -11.47
N LEU A 94 -8.09 1.89 -10.38
CA LEU A 94 -6.97 2.26 -9.50
C LEU A 94 -6.46 1.08 -8.67
N ALA A 95 -7.35 0.18 -8.23
CA ALA A 95 -6.95 -1.06 -7.57
C ALA A 95 -6.17 -1.96 -8.53
N GLY A 96 -6.64 -2.11 -9.77
CA GLY A 96 -5.96 -2.86 -10.82
C GLY A 96 -4.58 -2.27 -11.17
N LEU A 97 -4.49 -0.95 -11.33
CA LEU A 97 -3.22 -0.25 -11.57
C LEU A 97 -2.24 -0.44 -10.41
N THR A 98 -2.72 -0.38 -9.17
CA THR A 98 -1.86 -0.60 -8.00
C THR A 98 -1.42 -2.06 -7.90
N LEU A 99 -2.27 -3.03 -8.23
CA LEU A 99 -1.90 -4.45 -8.29
C LEU A 99 -0.86 -4.72 -9.39
N ALA A 100 -1.09 -4.20 -10.60
CA ALA A 100 -0.15 -4.32 -11.70
C ALA A 100 1.18 -3.64 -11.39
N GLY A 101 1.14 -2.43 -10.83
CA GLY A 101 2.33 -1.74 -10.35
C GLY A 101 3.04 -2.51 -9.23
N SER A 102 2.30 -3.19 -8.35
CA SER A 102 2.90 -3.99 -7.26
C SER A 102 3.62 -5.21 -7.81
N TYR A 103 3.08 -5.82 -8.86
CA TYR A 103 3.74 -6.91 -9.57
C TYR A 103 5.03 -6.44 -10.26
N VAL A 104 4.97 -5.32 -10.99
CA VAL A 104 6.12 -4.76 -11.74
C VAL A 104 7.23 -4.29 -10.80
N THR A 105 6.89 -3.70 -9.66
CA THR A 105 7.86 -3.18 -8.69
C THR A 105 8.40 -4.25 -7.72
N GLY A 106 7.95 -5.50 -7.85
CA GLY A 106 8.44 -6.66 -7.11
C GLY A 106 8.18 -6.62 -5.60
N PHE A 107 8.75 -7.59 -4.87
CA PHE A 107 8.56 -7.72 -3.43
C PHE A 107 9.09 -6.52 -2.62
N SER A 108 10.11 -5.82 -3.12
CA SER A 108 10.78 -4.74 -2.40
C SER A 108 9.92 -3.49 -2.23
N ILE A 109 9.13 -3.11 -3.24
CA ILE A 109 8.24 -1.94 -3.20
C ILE A 109 6.79 -2.39 -3.25
N GLY A 110 6.43 -3.15 -4.28
CA GLY A 110 5.07 -3.63 -4.50
C GLY A 110 4.51 -4.52 -3.40
N GLY A 111 5.37 -5.29 -2.73
CA GLY A 111 4.96 -6.13 -1.59
C GLY A 111 4.29 -5.35 -0.45
N LEU A 112 4.71 -4.10 -0.21
CA LEU A 112 4.12 -3.23 0.81
C LEU A 112 2.82 -2.56 0.35
N TYR A 113 2.64 -2.33 -0.95
CA TYR A 113 1.40 -1.74 -1.50
C TYR A 113 0.32 -2.79 -1.77
N PHE A 114 0.70 -4.07 -1.89
CA PHE A 114 -0.21 -5.17 -2.18
C PHE A 114 -1.37 -5.33 -1.18
N PRO A 115 -1.17 -5.28 0.16
CA PRO A 115 -2.28 -5.34 1.11
C PRO A 115 -3.30 -4.21 0.94
N GLY A 116 -2.82 -2.99 0.68
CA GLY A 116 -3.69 -1.84 0.40
C GLY A 116 -4.49 -2.00 -0.89
N ALA A 117 -3.85 -2.53 -1.94
CA ALA A 117 -4.49 -2.78 -3.23
C ALA A 117 -5.52 -3.93 -3.16
N LEU A 118 -5.26 -4.96 -2.36
CA LEU A 118 -6.22 -6.01 -2.05
C LEU A 118 -7.43 -5.47 -1.30
N ALA A 119 -7.22 -4.67 -0.25
CA ALA A 119 -8.31 -4.07 0.52
C ALA A 119 -9.21 -3.19 -0.37
N LEU A 120 -8.62 -2.43 -1.30
CA LEU A 120 -9.35 -1.68 -2.32
C LEU A 120 -10.15 -2.57 -3.28
N SER A 121 -9.55 -3.67 -3.74
CA SER A 121 -10.20 -4.65 -4.61
C SER A 121 -11.41 -5.30 -3.92
N PHE A 122 -11.27 -5.70 -2.65
CA PHE A 122 -12.38 -6.23 -1.84
C PHE A 122 -13.49 -5.21 -1.64
N SER A 123 -13.13 -3.96 -1.33
CA SER A 123 -14.10 -2.85 -1.20
C SER A 123 -14.87 -2.61 -2.50
N THR A 124 -14.18 -2.73 -3.64
CA THR A 124 -14.79 -2.59 -4.97
C THR A 124 -15.74 -3.75 -5.27
N GLY A 125 -15.35 -4.98 -4.96
CA GLY A 125 -16.21 -6.17 -5.11
C GLY A 125 -17.50 -6.07 -4.29
N LEU A 126 -17.39 -5.67 -3.01
CA LEU A 126 -18.53 -5.43 -2.13
C LEU A 126 -19.47 -4.34 -2.66
N ALA A 127 -18.91 -3.23 -3.16
CA ALA A 127 -19.70 -2.17 -3.76
C ALA A 127 -20.44 -2.64 -5.02
N CYS A 128 -19.83 -3.53 -5.82
CA CYS A 128 -20.42 -4.05 -7.04
C CYS A 128 -21.62 -4.96 -6.74
N VAL A 129 -21.49 -5.82 -5.73
CA VAL A 129 -22.58 -6.68 -5.24
C VAL A 129 -23.74 -5.84 -4.72
N GLU A 130 -23.47 -4.76 -3.97
CA GLU A 130 -24.52 -3.85 -3.49
C GLU A 130 -25.22 -3.13 -4.65
N ALA A 131 -24.47 -2.65 -5.65
CA ALA A 131 -25.03 -1.98 -6.82
C ALA A 131 -25.90 -2.92 -7.67
N LEU A 132 -25.48 -4.18 -7.83
CA LEU A 132 -26.25 -5.22 -8.51
C LEU A 132 -27.53 -5.55 -7.74
N GLY A 133 -27.44 -5.75 -6.42
CA GLY A 133 -28.60 -5.98 -5.57
C GLY A 133 -29.61 -4.85 -5.60
N LYS A 134 -29.16 -3.59 -5.67
CA LYS A 134 -30.04 -2.43 -5.87
C LYS A 134 -30.70 -2.40 -7.25
N ARG A 135 -29.97 -2.76 -8.32
CA ARG A 135 -30.55 -2.86 -9.67
C ARG A 135 -31.63 -3.92 -9.76
N LEU A 136 -31.40 -5.10 -9.19
CA LEU A 136 -32.37 -6.20 -9.20
C LEU A 136 -33.63 -5.91 -8.38
N ARG A 137 -33.54 -5.00 -7.40
CA ARG A 137 -34.69 -4.56 -6.57
C ARG A 137 -35.42 -3.34 -7.15
N ARG A 138 -34.94 -2.73 -8.24
CA ARG A 138 -35.65 -1.59 -8.84
C ARG A 138 -36.90 -2.11 -9.56
N PRO A 139 -38.08 -1.55 -9.27
CA PRO A 139 -39.27 -1.83 -10.07
C PRO A 139 -39.02 -1.41 -11.53
N PRO A 140 -39.64 -2.10 -12.50
CA PRO A 140 -39.53 -1.71 -13.90
C PRO A 140 -39.99 -0.25 -14.09
N PRO A 141 -39.37 0.50 -15.03
CA PRO A 141 -39.81 1.85 -15.31
C PRO A 141 -41.28 1.84 -15.74
N PRO A 142 -42.09 2.83 -15.31
CA PRO A 142 -43.47 2.93 -15.76
C PRO A 142 -43.51 3.08 -17.29
N PRO A 143 -44.56 2.53 -17.94
CA PRO A 143 -44.72 2.54 -19.39
C PRO A 143 -44.83 3.95 -19.98
#